data_AF-A0A502GXK7-F1
#
_entry.id   AF-A0A502GXK7-F1
#
_cell.length_a   1.000
_cell.length_b   1.000
_cell.length_c   1.000
_cell.angle_alpha   90.00
_cell.angle_beta   90.00
_cell.angle_gamma   90.00
#
_symmetry.space_group_name_H-M   'P 1'
#
loop_
_entity.id
_entity.type
_entity.pdbx_description
1 polymer ?
#
loop_
_entity_poly.entity_id
_entity_poly.type
_entity_poly.pdbx_seq_one_letter_code
_entity_poly.pdbx_strand_id
1 'polypeptide(L)'
;MAPAENDLRDQSAERFLRLVREKRRGTLKIYLGLAAGVGKTFRMLQEANDLHAHGVDVLVGYIETHGRAGTVAQLGEVPLLARKQVYYKGHAVEELDLDAIEKRRPQVVIVDELAHSNVPGSRHAKRWQDVEELVKSGISVITAVNVQHLESLHDQVLKITGTDVTERIPDQLLREADEVVNVDLTVGELRGRLEQGKIYDAAKVPTALANFFQAENLLQLRRLAVREVAQLLGRQVETEAGGAAPVAALRRNDDRLLACINSNAAAAKEIIRKTSRLADRFSAAAWYVLYVQTGRESADRIGLATQRHLLNNLQLATELGAQILRVKDDDVVAAIRRVAEEKHATLLVCGVTGEKTAWERLAGRGGITRSLVRAVATASPDIDIFLVTY
;
A
#
# COMPACT_ATOMS: atom_id res chain seq x y z
N MET A 1 2.34 19.22 -26.52
CA MET A 1 2.19 18.31 -25.36
C MET A 1 1.35 17.06 -25.66
N ALA A 2 0.62 16.97 -26.78
CA ALA A 2 -0.29 15.84 -27.10
C ALA A 2 0.34 14.49 -27.55
N PRO A 3 1.48 14.41 -28.28
CA PRO A 3 1.88 13.13 -28.88
C PRO A 3 2.34 12.09 -27.85
N ALA A 4 3.11 12.50 -26.84
CA ALA A 4 3.61 11.58 -25.80
C ALA A 4 2.51 11.03 -24.89
N GLU A 5 1.39 11.76 -24.71
CA GLU A 5 0.28 11.28 -23.88
C GLU A 5 -0.59 10.27 -24.65
N ASN A 6 -0.68 10.37 -25.98
CA ASN A 6 -1.33 9.36 -26.81
C ASN A 6 -0.49 8.09 -26.89
N ASP A 7 0.83 8.20 -27.09
CA ASP A 7 1.72 7.03 -27.15
C ASP A 7 1.67 6.18 -25.86
N LEU A 8 1.58 6.83 -24.69
CA LEU A 8 1.46 6.12 -23.41
C LEU A 8 0.10 5.44 -23.22
N ARG A 9 -0.97 5.99 -23.82
CA ARG A 9 -2.32 5.40 -23.77
C ARG A 9 -2.41 4.19 -24.68
N ASP A 10 -1.92 4.31 -25.91
CA ASP A 10 -1.90 3.21 -26.86
C ASP A 10 -1.09 2.03 -26.30
N GLN A 11 0.06 2.29 -25.67
CA GLN A 11 0.86 1.26 -24.98
C GLN A 11 0.10 0.59 -23.82
N SER A 12 -0.70 1.33 -23.06
CA SER A 12 -1.54 0.79 -21.97
C SER A 12 -2.62 -0.15 -22.52
N ALA A 13 -3.34 0.28 -23.57
CA ALA A 13 -4.38 -0.51 -24.20
C ALA A 13 -3.80 -1.77 -24.86
N GLU A 14 -2.67 -1.66 -25.57
CA GLU A 14 -1.96 -2.79 -26.17
C GLU A 14 -1.48 -3.79 -25.11
N ARG A 15 -0.94 -3.31 -23.99
CA ARG A 15 -0.54 -4.17 -22.86
C ARG A 15 -1.73 -4.94 -22.31
N PHE A 16 -2.86 -4.25 -22.07
CA PHE A 16 -4.07 -4.89 -21.58
C PHE A 16 -4.59 -5.94 -22.59
N LEU A 17 -4.59 -5.63 -23.88
CA LEU A 17 -5.00 -6.56 -24.94
C LEU A 17 -4.15 -7.82 -25.00
N ARG A 18 -2.84 -7.69 -24.77
CA ARG A 18 -1.95 -8.83 -24.66
C ARG A 18 -2.36 -9.75 -23.50
N LEU A 19 -2.65 -9.18 -22.34
CA LEU A 19 -3.10 -9.94 -21.17
C LEU A 19 -4.43 -10.66 -21.44
N VAL A 20 -5.39 -9.99 -22.10
CA VAL A 20 -6.69 -10.58 -22.49
C VAL A 20 -6.49 -11.80 -23.39
N ARG A 21 -5.52 -11.75 -24.31
CA ARG A 21 -5.24 -12.85 -25.26
C ARG A 21 -4.48 -14.02 -24.64
N GLU A 22 -3.64 -13.78 -23.63
CA GLU A 22 -2.77 -14.80 -23.02
C GLU A 22 -3.46 -15.64 -21.95
N LYS A 23 -4.53 -15.14 -21.31
CA LYS A 23 -5.15 -15.79 -20.15
C LYS A 23 -6.43 -16.57 -20.49
N ARG A 24 -6.63 -17.70 -19.79
CA ARG A 24 -7.87 -18.50 -19.86
C ARG A 24 -9.04 -17.93 -19.05
N ARG A 25 -8.74 -17.06 -18.08
CA ARG A 25 -9.72 -16.25 -17.32
C ARG A 25 -9.71 -14.83 -17.85
N GLY A 26 -10.79 -14.08 -17.64
CA GLY A 26 -10.84 -12.66 -17.97
C GLY A 26 -9.76 -11.89 -17.20
N THR A 27 -9.37 -10.73 -17.72
CA THR A 27 -8.41 -9.86 -17.03
C THR A 27 -9.13 -8.77 -16.25
N LEU A 28 -8.61 -8.43 -15.07
CA LEU A 28 -9.12 -7.36 -14.22
C LEU A 28 -8.16 -6.16 -14.22
N LYS A 29 -8.63 -5.02 -14.72
CA LYS A 29 -7.92 -3.73 -14.64
C LYS A 29 -8.66 -2.78 -13.72
N ILE A 30 -7.97 -2.21 -12.75
CA ILE A 30 -8.55 -1.31 -11.74
C ILE A 30 -7.89 0.07 -11.83
N TYR A 31 -8.69 1.11 -12.08
CA TYR A 31 -8.28 2.49 -11.87
C TYR A 31 -8.48 2.88 -10.40
N LEU A 32 -7.38 3.03 -9.67
CA LEU A 32 -7.38 3.46 -8.28
C LEU A 32 -7.20 4.98 -8.21
N GLY A 33 -7.95 5.66 -7.35
CA GLY A 33 -7.77 7.10 -7.13
C GLY A 33 -7.90 7.53 -5.69
N LEU A 34 -7.38 8.72 -5.36
CA LEU A 34 -7.38 9.21 -3.97
C LEU A 34 -8.77 9.62 -3.47
N ALA A 35 -9.64 10.08 -4.37
CA ALA A 35 -10.97 10.61 -4.05
C ALA A 35 -11.88 10.64 -5.30
N ALA A 36 -13.17 10.93 -5.07
CA ALA A 36 -14.09 11.26 -6.15
C ALA A 36 -13.62 12.51 -6.90
N GLY A 37 -13.78 12.51 -8.23
CA GLY A 37 -13.46 13.67 -9.08
C GLY A 37 -12.04 13.73 -9.65
N VAL A 38 -11.16 12.78 -9.31
CA VAL A 38 -9.80 12.68 -9.90
C VAL A 38 -9.79 12.25 -11.38
N GLY A 39 -10.94 11.82 -11.91
CA GLY A 39 -11.08 11.46 -13.33
C GLY A 39 -11.00 9.98 -13.66
N LYS A 40 -11.13 9.07 -12.68
CA LYS A 40 -11.12 7.60 -12.91
C LYS A 40 -12.10 7.17 -14.01
N THR A 41 -13.38 7.53 -13.87
CA THR A 41 -14.43 7.23 -14.85
C THR A 41 -14.12 7.76 -16.24
N PHE A 42 -13.52 8.96 -16.32
CA PHE A 42 -13.14 9.57 -17.59
C PHE A 42 -12.00 8.79 -18.26
N ARG A 43 -10.94 8.44 -17.50
CA ARG A 43 -9.83 7.61 -18.00
C ARG A 43 -10.30 6.22 -18.42
N MET A 44 -11.17 5.60 -17.63
CA MET A 44 -11.77 4.31 -17.92
C MET A 44 -12.57 4.32 -19.24
N LEU A 45 -13.35 5.39 -19.49
CA LEU A 45 -14.06 5.54 -20.76
C LEU A 45 -13.13 5.87 -21.93
N GLN A 46 -12.06 6.65 -21.73
CA GLN A 46 -11.06 6.85 -22.79
C GLN A 46 -10.49 5.51 -23.27
N GLU A 47 -10.02 4.68 -22.34
CA GLU A 47 -9.52 3.35 -22.66
C GLU A 47 -10.58 2.48 -23.35
N ALA A 48 -11.85 2.56 -22.91
CA ALA A 48 -12.94 1.83 -23.55
C ALA A 48 -13.13 2.24 -25.03
N ASN A 49 -13.03 3.53 -25.34
CA ASN A 49 -13.10 4.02 -26.71
C ASN A 49 -11.87 3.59 -27.52
N ASP A 50 -10.67 3.67 -26.93
CA ASP A 50 -9.43 3.27 -27.60
C ASP A 50 -9.49 1.78 -27.97
N LEU A 51 -9.90 0.91 -27.03
CA LEU A 51 -10.12 -0.51 -27.29
C LEU A 51 -11.18 -0.74 -28.37
N HIS A 52 -12.29 -0.02 -28.31
CA HIS A 52 -13.36 -0.14 -29.30
C HIS A 52 -12.89 0.27 -30.71
N ALA A 53 -12.12 1.35 -30.83
CA ALA A 53 -11.53 1.81 -32.08
C ALA A 53 -10.53 0.80 -32.69
N HIS A 54 -9.88 0.00 -31.84
CA HIS A 54 -9.03 -1.12 -32.24
C HIS A 54 -9.81 -2.42 -32.51
N GLY A 55 -11.14 -2.37 -32.58
CA GLY A 55 -12.01 -3.48 -32.96
C GLY A 55 -12.27 -4.50 -31.85
N VAL A 56 -12.03 -4.13 -30.59
CA VAL A 56 -12.31 -4.98 -29.42
C VAL A 56 -13.81 -4.89 -29.08
N ASP A 57 -14.43 -6.03 -28.75
CA ASP A 57 -15.83 -6.02 -28.29
C ASP A 57 -15.92 -5.54 -26.84
N VAL A 58 -16.10 -4.22 -26.71
CA VAL A 58 -16.25 -3.51 -25.44
C VAL A 58 -17.73 -3.23 -25.16
N LEU A 59 -18.14 -3.41 -23.91
CA LEU A 59 -19.45 -3.05 -23.40
C LEU A 59 -19.33 -2.11 -22.20
N VAL A 60 -20.10 -1.03 -22.16
CA VAL A 60 -20.34 -0.31 -20.91
C VAL A 60 -21.48 -1.01 -20.16
N GLY A 61 -21.15 -1.72 -19.09
CA GLY A 61 -22.13 -2.46 -18.28
C GLY A 61 -22.80 -1.56 -17.24
N TYR A 62 -22.00 -0.81 -16.49
CA TYR A 62 -22.48 0.21 -15.56
C TYR A 62 -21.48 1.33 -15.44
N ILE A 63 -21.97 2.56 -15.45
CA ILE A 63 -21.14 3.74 -15.25
C ILE A 63 -21.93 4.85 -14.57
N GLU A 64 -21.37 5.47 -13.54
CA GLU A 64 -22.03 6.59 -12.87
C GLU A 64 -21.51 7.92 -13.42
N THR A 65 -22.34 8.60 -14.21
CA THR A 65 -21.95 9.86 -14.86
C THR A 65 -22.21 11.08 -13.98
N HIS A 66 -23.05 10.94 -12.94
CA HIS A 66 -23.53 12.04 -12.09
C HIS A 66 -23.99 13.28 -12.88
N GLY A 67 -24.56 13.07 -14.07
CA GLY A 67 -25.03 14.16 -14.94
C GLY A 67 -23.94 15.03 -15.57
N ARG A 68 -22.67 14.60 -15.53
CA ARG A 68 -21.54 15.39 -16.05
C ARG A 68 -21.47 15.31 -17.58
N ALA A 69 -21.76 16.43 -18.26
CA ALA A 69 -21.76 16.51 -19.72
C ALA A 69 -20.48 15.97 -20.40
N GLY A 70 -19.29 16.25 -19.82
CA GLY A 70 -18.02 15.75 -20.36
C GLY A 70 -17.83 14.23 -20.19
N THR A 71 -18.40 13.62 -19.15
CA THR A 71 -18.35 12.16 -18.97
C THR A 71 -19.39 11.47 -19.86
N VAL A 72 -20.56 12.07 -20.03
CA VAL A 72 -21.59 11.60 -20.97
C VAL A 72 -21.05 11.64 -22.41
N ALA A 73 -20.37 12.72 -22.80
CA ALA A 73 -19.74 12.82 -24.12
C ALA A 73 -18.67 11.73 -24.34
N GLN A 74 -17.99 11.29 -23.27
CA GLN A 74 -16.95 10.26 -23.34
C GLN A 74 -17.52 8.84 -23.51
N LEU A 75 -18.83 8.63 -23.41
CA LEU A 75 -19.43 7.34 -23.77
C LEU A 75 -19.19 7.01 -25.26
N GLY A 76 -19.11 8.04 -26.10
CA GLY A 76 -18.73 7.91 -27.51
C GLY A 76 -19.63 6.91 -28.24
N GLU A 77 -18.99 6.01 -29.00
CA GLU A 77 -19.66 4.96 -29.79
C GLU A 77 -19.67 3.60 -29.07
N VAL A 78 -19.09 3.50 -27.87
CA VAL A 78 -19.00 2.23 -27.14
C VAL A 78 -20.41 1.75 -26.78
N PRO A 79 -20.79 0.51 -27.12
CA PRO A 79 -22.10 -0.05 -26.77
C PRO A 79 -22.40 0.08 -25.28
N LEU A 80 -23.55 0.66 -24.94
CA LEU A 80 -24.03 0.82 -23.57
C LEU A 80 -25.17 -0.16 -23.29
N LEU A 81 -25.01 -0.96 -22.23
CA LEU A 81 -26.06 -1.83 -21.74
C LEU A 81 -27.10 -1.03 -20.95
N ALA A 82 -28.37 -1.34 -21.16
CA ALA A 82 -29.44 -0.79 -20.35
C ALA A 82 -29.30 -1.26 -18.89
N ARG A 83 -29.39 -0.33 -17.94
CA ARG A 83 -29.32 -0.63 -16.51
C ARG A 83 -30.56 -1.40 -16.07
N LYS A 84 -30.38 -2.34 -15.14
CA LYS A 84 -31.47 -3.12 -14.55
C LYS A 84 -32.26 -2.27 -13.57
N GLN A 85 -33.55 -2.08 -13.80
CA GLN A 85 -34.43 -1.37 -12.87
C GLN A 85 -34.89 -2.34 -11.77
N VAL A 86 -34.61 -2.01 -10.51
CA VAL A 86 -35.00 -2.80 -9.34
C VAL A 86 -35.77 -1.91 -8.37
N TYR A 87 -36.92 -2.38 -7.88
CA TYR A 87 -37.69 -1.65 -6.87
C TYR A 87 -37.25 -2.03 -5.46
N TYR A 88 -36.77 -1.06 -4.69
CA TYR A 88 -36.36 -1.24 -3.31
C TYR A 88 -36.88 -0.13 -2.41
N LYS A 89 -37.53 -0.52 -1.30
CA LYS A 89 -38.18 0.40 -0.34
C LYS A 89 -39.10 1.46 -1.00
N GLY A 90 -39.81 1.08 -2.06
CA GLY A 90 -40.75 1.97 -2.76
C GLY A 90 -40.12 2.91 -3.79
N HIS A 91 -38.82 2.81 -4.05
CA HIS A 91 -38.12 3.58 -5.09
C HIS A 91 -37.53 2.66 -6.16
N ALA A 92 -37.54 3.11 -7.42
CA ALA A 92 -36.80 2.47 -8.49
C ALA A 92 -35.31 2.84 -8.37
N VAL A 93 -34.45 1.82 -8.39
CA VAL A 93 -33.00 1.93 -8.32
C VAL A 93 -32.42 1.22 -9.54
N GLU A 94 -31.38 1.81 -10.11
CA GLU A 94 -30.69 1.25 -11.28
C GLU A 94 -29.48 0.44 -10.83
N GLU A 95 -29.33 -0.77 -11.36
CA GLU A 95 -28.22 -1.68 -11.06
C GLU A 95 -27.57 -2.24 -12.32
N LEU A 96 -26.38 -2.83 -12.13
CA LEU A 96 -25.70 -3.61 -13.15
C LEU A 96 -26.55 -4.83 -13.55
N ASP A 97 -26.79 -5.02 -14.85
CA ASP A 97 -27.44 -6.25 -15.35
C ASP A 97 -26.40 -7.34 -15.65
N LEU A 98 -25.97 -8.02 -14.58
CA LEU A 98 -24.99 -9.11 -14.66
C LEU A 98 -25.42 -10.21 -15.65
N ASP A 99 -26.70 -10.62 -15.61
CA ASP A 99 -27.23 -11.68 -16.45
C ASP A 99 -27.17 -11.32 -17.95
N ALA A 100 -27.45 -10.07 -18.28
CA ALA A 100 -27.39 -9.60 -19.67
C ALA A 100 -25.94 -9.52 -20.18
N ILE A 101 -24.98 -9.15 -19.33
CA ILE A 101 -23.55 -9.15 -19.68
C ILE A 101 -23.06 -10.57 -19.94
N GLU A 102 -23.39 -11.51 -19.06
CA GLU A 102 -23.02 -12.93 -19.21
C GLU A 102 -23.65 -13.57 -20.45
N LYS A 103 -24.86 -13.15 -20.85
CA LYS A 103 -25.49 -13.61 -22.10
C LYS A 103 -24.83 -13.01 -23.34
N ARG A 104 -24.45 -11.73 -23.31
CA ARG A 104 -23.78 -11.05 -24.43
C ARG A 104 -22.34 -11.55 -24.62
N ARG A 105 -21.65 -11.91 -23.53
CA ARG A 105 -20.23 -12.30 -23.48
C ARG A 105 -19.29 -11.35 -24.24
N PRO A 106 -19.24 -10.06 -23.85
CA PRO A 106 -18.23 -9.16 -24.40
C PRO A 106 -16.80 -9.66 -24.11
N GLN A 107 -15.84 -9.19 -24.91
CA GLN A 107 -14.42 -9.38 -24.57
C GLN A 107 -14.04 -8.53 -23.35
N VAL A 108 -14.54 -7.29 -23.29
CA VAL A 108 -14.26 -6.33 -22.21
C VAL A 108 -15.56 -5.67 -21.76
N VAL A 109 -15.78 -5.58 -20.44
CA VAL A 109 -16.88 -4.82 -19.86
C VAL A 109 -16.38 -3.74 -18.88
N ILE A 110 -16.97 -2.56 -18.99
CA ILE A 110 -16.72 -1.43 -18.10
C ILE A 110 -17.74 -1.44 -16.96
N VAL A 111 -17.25 -1.43 -15.72
CA VAL A 111 -18.08 -1.46 -14.51
C VAL A 111 -17.54 -0.44 -13.50
N ASP A 112 -18.22 0.69 -13.32
CA ASP A 112 -17.83 1.70 -12.32
C ASP A 112 -18.36 1.39 -10.90
N GLU A 113 -17.84 2.12 -9.92
CA GLU A 113 -18.18 2.04 -8.50
C GLU A 113 -17.98 0.64 -7.90
N LEU A 114 -16.76 0.11 -7.98
CA LEU A 114 -16.43 -1.25 -7.51
C LEU A 114 -16.83 -1.56 -6.05
N ALA A 115 -16.85 -0.53 -5.19
CA ALA A 115 -17.17 -0.66 -3.76
C ALA A 115 -18.68 -0.72 -3.45
N HIS A 116 -19.52 -0.43 -4.46
CA HIS A 116 -20.97 -0.32 -4.33
C HIS A 116 -21.59 -1.55 -3.67
N SER A 117 -22.56 -1.29 -2.81
CA SER A 117 -23.40 -2.29 -2.17
C SER A 117 -24.65 -2.52 -2.99
N ASN A 118 -24.76 -3.71 -3.59
CA ASN A 118 -25.89 -4.02 -4.46
C ASN A 118 -27.20 -4.01 -3.66
N VAL A 119 -28.29 -3.67 -4.34
CA VAL A 119 -29.64 -3.69 -3.76
C VAL A 119 -29.96 -5.07 -3.14
N PRO A 120 -30.53 -5.14 -1.92
CA PRO A 120 -30.91 -6.41 -1.31
C PRO A 120 -31.82 -7.26 -2.20
N GLY A 121 -31.52 -8.55 -2.29
CA GLY A 121 -32.18 -9.48 -3.23
C GLY A 121 -31.44 -9.63 -4.57
N SER A 122 -30.38 -8.86 -4.80
CA SER A 122 -29.42 -9.12 -5.89
C SER A 122 -28.69 -10.45 -5.68
N ARG A 123 -28.16 -11.01 -6.77
CA ARG A 123 -27.40 -12.26 -6.77
C ARG A 123 -26.21 -12.20 -5.80
N HIS A 124 -25.50 -11.08 -5.81
CA HIS A 124 -24.40 -10.78 -4.90
C HIS A 124 -24.69 -9.53 -4.08
N ALA A 125 -24.10 -9.47 -2.88
CA ALA A 125 -24.27 -8.34 -1.97
C ALA A 125 -23.41 -7.13 -2.36
N LYS A 126 -22.32 -7.35 -3.09
CA LYS A 126 -21.33 -6.34 -3.46
C LYS A 126 -20.98 -6.40 -4.93
N ARG A 127 -20.81 -5.23 -5.56
CA ARG A 127 -20.46 -5.13 -6.98
C ARG A 127 -19.13 -5.79 -7.34
N TRP A 128 -18.16 -5.75 -6.44
CA TRP A 128 -16.90 -6.47 -6.65
C TRP A 128 -17.06 -7.98 -6.80
N GLN A 129 -18.11 -8.58 -6.23
CA GLN A 129 -18.43 -9.99 -6.42
C GLN A 129 -18.99 -10.26 -7.82
N ASP A 130 -19.82 -9.35 -8.35
CA ASP A 130 -20.28 -9.40 -9.75
C ASP A 130 -19.07 -9.32 -10.70
N VAL A 131 -18.14 -8.40 -10.42
CA VAL A 131 -16.90 -8.25 -11.20
C VAL A 131 -16.03 -9.50 -11.15
N GLU A 132 -15.85 -10.11 -9.97
CA GLU A 132 -15.12 -11.38 -9.87
C GLU A 132 -15.79 -12.50 -10.67
N GLU A 133 -17.12 -12.59 -10.66
CA GLU A 133 -17.84 -13.58 -11.45
C GLU A 133 -17.63 -13.39 -12.96
N LEU A 134 -17.73 -12.14 -13.44
CA LEU A 134 -17.45 -11.80 -14.83
C LEU A 134 -16.02 -12.23 -15.24
N VAL A 135 -15.03 -11.89 -14.42
CA VAL A 135 -13.63 -12.27 -14.62
C VAL A 135 -13.46 -13.80 -14.66
N LYS A 136 -14.09 -14.53 -13.74
CA LYS A 136 -14.06 -16.00 -13.67
C LYS A 136 -14.74 -16.65 -14.88
N SER A 137 -15.77 -16.02 -15.45
CA SER A 137 -16.48 -16.50 -16.65
C SER A 137 -15.73 -16.23 -17.97
N GLY A 138 -14.57 -15.58 -17.92
CA GLY A 138 -13.73 -15.28 -19.08
C GLY A 138 -13.91 -13.88 -19.67
N ILE A 139 -14.77 -13.05 -19.07
CA ILE A 139 -15.01 -11.67 -19.51
C ILE A 139 -14.02 -10.75 -18.81
N SER A 140 -13.29 -9.93 -19.57
CA SER A 140 -12.34 -9.00 -18.97
C SER A 140 -13.08 -7.76 -18.44
N VAL A 141 -12.67 -7.25 -17.29
CA VAL A 141 -13.36 -6.15 -16.61
C VAL A 141 -12.41 -4.99 -16.38
N ILE A 142 -12.84 -3.79 -16.76
CA ILE A 142 -12.19 -2.53 -16.39
C ILE A 142 -13.10 -1.81 -15.40
N THR A 143 -12.55 -1.45 -14.24
CA THR A 143 -13.32 -0.85 -13.14
C THR A 143 -12.55 0.28 -12.47
N ALA A 144 -13.21 1.00 -11.57
CA ALA A 144 -12.63 2.09 -10.81
C ALA A 144 -13.03 2.05 -9.33
N VAL A 145 -12.09 2.43 -8.47
CA VAL A 145 -12.31 2.52 -7.02
C VAL A 145 -11.47 3.63 -6.38
N ASN A 146 -11.94 4.17 -5.25
CA ASN A 146 -11.13 5.06 -4.42
C ASN A 146 -10.41 4.28 -3.32
N VAL A 147 -9.22 4.74 -2.96
CA VAL A 147 -8.42 4.25 -1.81
C VAL A 147 -9.21 4.19 -0.50
N GLN A 148 -10.17 5.10 -0.31
CA GLN A 148 -10.99 5.16 0.92
C GLN A 148 -11.85 3.90 1.15
N HIS A 149 -12.11 3.12 0.10
CA HIS A 149 -12.95 1.93 0.18
C HIS A 149 -12.16 0.66 0.51
N LEU A 150 -10.84 0.74 0.71
CA LEU A 150 -10.04 -0.41 1.11
C LEU A 150 -10.26 -0.75 2.57
N GLU A 151 -10.55 -2.02 2.85
CA GLU A 151 -10.82 -2.49 4.20
C GLU A 151 -9.65 -2.19 5.15
N SER A 152 -8.40 -2.43 4.73
CA SER A 152 -7.20 -2.18 5.54
C SER A 152 -7.00 -0.71 5.93
N LEU A 153 -7.57 0.23 5.17
CA LEU A 153 -7.39 1.65 5.37
C LEU A 153 -8.53 2.32 6.12
N HIS A 154 -9.61 1.59 6.40
CA HIS A 154 -10.82 2.12 7.01
C HIS A 154 -10.54 2.99 8.25
N ASP A 155 -9.83 2.45 9.24
CA ASP A 155 -9.50 3.18 10.48
C ASP A 155 -8.66 4.44 10.24
N GLN A 156 -7.75 4.38 9.26
CA GLN A 156 -6.90 5.52 8.92
C GLN A 156 -7.74 6.61 8.23
N VAL A 157 -8.60 6.23 7.29
CA VAL A 157 -9.49 7.15 6.56
C VAL A 157 -10.49 7.81 7.51
N LEU A 158 -11.07 7.06 8.45
CA LEU A 158 -11.97 7.60 9.46
C LEU A 158 -11.26 8.61 10.35
N LYS A 159 -10.03 8.31 10.79
CA LYS A 159 -9.22 9.25 11.60
C LYS A 159 -8.85 10.52 10.85
N ILE A 160 -8.61 10.43 9.55
CA ILE A 160 -8.23 11.57 8.72
C ILE A 160 -9.45 12.44 8.38
N THR A 161 -10.55 11.82 7.96
CA THR A 161 -11.69 12.52 7.35
C THR A 161 -12.87 12.74 8.31
N GLY A 162 -12.88 12.05 9.45
CA GLY A 162 -14.00 12.04 10.40
C GLY A 162 -15.27 11.39 9.84
N THR A 163 -15.22 10.82 8.64
CA THR A 163 -16.37 10.24 7.93
C THR A 163 -16.22 8.74 7.88
N ASP A 164 -17.26 8.03 8.30
CA ASP A 164 -17.32 6.58 8.23
C ASP A 164 -17.70 6.10 6.82
N VAL A 165 -16.82 5.31 6.21
CA VAL A 165 -17.00 4.76 4.86
C VAL A 165 -17.54 3.34 4.99
N THR A 166 -18.84 3.19 4.79
CA THR A 166 -19.56 1.92 4.94
C THR A 166 -19.33 0.96 3.76
N GLU A 167 -19.16 1.51 2.56
CA GLU A 167 -18.91 0.75 1.34
C GLU A 167 -17.43 0.41 1.20
N ARG A 168 -17.12 -0.88 1.28
CA ARG A 168 -15.74 -1.39 1.38
C ARG A 168 -15.48 -2.57 0.46
N ILE A 169 -14.22 -2.73 0.09
CA ILE A 169 -13.70 -3.82 -0.73
C ILE A 169 -12.51 -4.50 -0.03
N PRO A 170 -12.34 -5.82 -0.20
CA PRO A 170 -11.15 -6.53 0.30
C PRO A 170 -9.89 -6.10 -0.47
N ASP A 171 -8.79 -5.87 0.25
CA ASP A 171 -7.48 -5.56 -0.33
C ASP A 171 -6.94 -6.66 -1.25
N GLN A 172 -7.40 -7.90 -1.08
CA GLN A 172 -7.06 -9.03 -1.96
C GLN A 172 -7.45 -8.77 -3.42
N LEU A 173 -8.56 -8.07 -3.68
CA LEU A 173 -9.03 -7.78 -5.03
C LEU A 173 -8.02 -6.95 -5.84
N LEU A 174 -7.39 -5.97 -5.19
CA LEU A 174 -6.31 -5.16 -5.79
C LEU A 174 -5.05 -6.00 -6.06
N ARG A 175 -4.75 -6.97 -5.19
CA ARG A 175 -3.59 -7.85 -5.35
C ARG A 175 -3.76 -8.87 -6.47
N GLU A 176 -4.99 -9.30 -6.71
CA GLU A 176 -5.33 -10.28 -7.74
C GLU A 176 -5.60 -9.64 -9.11
N ALA A 177 -5.77 -8.32 -9.16
CA ALA A 177 -5.92 -7.57 -10.39
C ALA A 177 -4.67 -7.71 -11.28
N ASP A 178 -4.91 -7.88 -12.58
CA ASP A 178 -3.85 -8.02 -13.57
C ASP A 178 -3.15 -6.69 -13.82
N GLU A 179 -3.88 -5.57 -13.68
CA GLU A 179 -3.33 -4.23 -13.82
C GLU A 179 -4.02 -3.26 -12.84
N VAL A 180 -3.22 -2.45 -12.14
CA VAL A 180 -3.72 -1.38 -11.27
C VAL A 180 -3.11 -0.06 -11.73
N VAL A 181 -3.96 0.88 -12.14
CA VAL A 181 -3.56 2.19 -12.64
C VAL A 181 -3.93 3.26 -11.62
N ASN A 182 -2.94 4.00 -11.12
CA ASN A 182 -3.18 5.12 -10.21
C ASN A 182 -3.57 6.38 -10.99
N VAL A 183 -4.75 6.93 -10.69
CA VAL A 183 -5.25 8.19 -11.23
C VAL A 183 -5.15 9.25 -10.15
N ASP A 184 -4.23 10.19 -10.35
CA ASP A 184 -3.91 11.25 -9.40
C ASP A 184 -4.17 12.64 -10.01
N LEU A 185 -4.57 13.58 -9.16
CA LEU A 185 -4.65 15.00 -9.45
C LEU A 185 -4.02 15.76 -8.28
N THR A 186 -3.55 16.98 -8.53
CA THR A 186 -3.13 17.82 -7.42
C THR A 186 -4.34 18.19 -6.56
N VAL A 187 -4.10 18.43 -5.26
CA VAL A 187 -5.15 18.83 -4.31
C VAL A 187 -5.84 20.12 -4.77
N GLY A 188 -5.07 21.07 -5.33
CA GLY A 188 -5.60 22.32 -5.87
C GLY A 188 -6.54 22.09 -7.05
N GLU A 189 -6.15 21.24 -8.01
CA GLU A 189 -7.02 20.90 -9.15
C GLU A 189 -8.28 20.17 -8.72
N LEU A 190 -8.17 19.23 -7.77
CA LEU A 190 -9.32 18.48 -7.27
C LEU A 190 -10.33 19.40 -6.57
N ARG A 191 -9.84 20.32 -5.73
CA ARG A 191 -10.68 21.33 -5.08
C ARG A 191 -11.29 22.29 -6.09
N GLY A 192 -10.51 22.77 -7.07
CA GLY A 192 -11.03 23.63 -8.13
C GLY A 192 -12.13 22.96 -8.94
N ARG A 193 -12.03 21.65 -9.21
CA ARG A 193 -13.10 20.88 -9.85
C ARG A 193 -14.35 20.79 -8.98
N LEU A 194 -14.19 20.64 -7.67
CA LEU A 194 -15.32 20.65 -6.73
C LEU A 194 -16.02 22.01 -6.70
N GLU A 195 -15.24 23.10 -6.60
CA GLU A 195 -15.72 24.49 -6.59
C GLU A 195 -16.47 24.85 -7.89
N GLN A 196 -16.05 24.28 -9.01
CA GLN A 196 -16.71 24.40 -10.32
C GLN A 196 -17.96 23.53 -10.46
N GLY A 197 -18.39 22.82 -9.40
CA GLY A 197 -19.56 21.93 -9.44
C GLY A 197 -19.36 20.68 -10.31
N LYS A 198 -18.11 20.30 -10.63
CA LYS A 198 -17.81 19.15 -11.49
C LYS A 198 -17.79 17.82 -10.74
N ILE A 199 -17.93 17.84 -9.41
CA ILE A 199 -17.83 16.64 -8.54
C ILE A 199 -19.14 16.37 -7.82
N TYR A 200 -19.72 17.38 -7.16
CA TYR A 200 -21.03 17.31 -6.49
C TYR A 200 -21.94 18.44 -6.95
N ASP A 201 -23.25 18.27 -6.72
CA ASP A 201 -24.23 19.34 -6.86
C ASP A 201 -23.82 20.58 -6.05
N ALA A 202 -24.05 21.77 -6.61
CA ALA A 202 -23.66 23.04 -6.00
C ALA A 202 -24.12 23.20 -4.53
N ALA A 203 -25.28 22.63 -4.18
CA ALA A 203 -25.81 22.64 -2.82
C ALA A 203 -24.94 21.85 -1.80
N LYS A 204 -24.23 20.81 -2.24
CA LYS A 204 -23.39 19.95 -1.39
C LYS A 204 -21.92 20.39 -1.35
N VAL A 205 -21.50 21.28 -2.25
CA VAL A 205 -20.11 21.75 -2.38
C VAL A 205 -19.56 22.38 -1.09
N PRO A 206 -20.26 23.32 -0.41
CA PRO A 206 -19.74 23.95 0.81
C PRO A 206 -19.49 22.92 1.92
N THR A 207 -20.44 22.00 2.13
CA THR A 207 -20.33 20.93 3.14
C THR A 207 -19.22 19.94 2.80
N ALA A 208 -19.04 19.60 1.52
CA ALA A 208 -17.98 18.71 1.08
C ALA A 208 -16.58 19.34 1.29
N LEU A 209 -16.41 20.62 0.96
CA LEU A 209 -15.18 21.39 1.17
C LEU A 209 -14.84 21.55 2.66
N ALA A 210 -15.85 21.74 3.50
CA ALA A 210 -15.68 21.89 4.93
C ALA A 210 -15.33 20.58 5.66
N ASN A 211 -15.52 19.42 5.03
CA ASN A 211 -15.29 18.11 5.65
C ASN A 211 -14.24 17.29 4.87
N PHE A 212 -14.69 16.38 4.00
CA PHE A 212 -13.82 15.44 3.30
C PHE A 212 -12.78 16.11 2.38
N PHE A 213 -13.15 17.20 1.70
CA PHE A 213 -12.30 17.87 0.69
C PHE A 213 -11.43 19.00 1.25
N GLN A 214 -11.18 19.00 2.56
CA GLN A 214 -10.15 19.84 3.16
C GLN A 214 -8.78 19.51 2.57
N ALA A 215 -7.95 20.54 2.32
CA ALA A 215 -6.65 20.36 1.67
C ALA A 215 -5.73 19.41 2.46
N GLU A 216 -5.76 19.48 3.79
CA GLU A 216 -4.99 18.63 4.68
C GLU A 216 -5.41 17.16 4.56
N ASN A 217 -6.72 16.89 4.56
CA ASN A 217 -7.29 15.55 4.39
C ASN A 217 -6.89 14.96 3.03
N LEU A 218 -7.03 15.75 1.95
CA LEU A 218 -6.67 15.31 0.60
C LEU A 218 -5.15 15.04 0.46
N LEU A 219 -4.28 15.83 1.11
CA LEU A 219 -2.84 15.57 1.13
C LEU A 219 -2.49 14.28 1.89
N GLN A 220 -3.22 13.97 2.96
CA GLN A 220 -3.02 12.73 3.71
C GLN A 220 -3.55 11.51 2.95
N LEU A 221 -4.74 11.60 2.35
CA LEU A 221 -5.30 10.56 1.48
C LEU A 221 -4.42 10.31 0.25
N ARG A 222 -3.85 11.36 -0.36
CA ARG A 222 -2.89 11.20 -1.46
C ARG A 222 -1.63 10.46 -1.01
N ARG A 223 -1.10 10.76 0.18
CA ARG A 223 0.04 10.02 0.76
C ARG A 223 -0.32 8.55 1.01
N LEU A 224 -1.53 8.26 1.50
CA LEU A 224 -2.02 6.89 1.66
C LEU A 224 -2.14 6.17 0.31
N ALA A 225 -2.76 6.80 -0.69
CA ALA A 225 -2.92 6.22 -2.02
C ALA A 225 -1.58 5.87 -2.66
N VAL A 226 -0.61 6.79 -2.64
CA VAL A 226 0.73 6.56 -3.18
C VAL A 226 1.43 5.42 -2.44
N ARG A 227 1.30 5.35 -1.11
CA ARG A 227 1.88 4.26 -0.31
C ARG A 227 1.29 2.90 -0.70
N GLU A 228 -0.03 2.80 -0.83
CA GLU A 228 -0.67 1.53 -1.20
C GLU A 228 -0.32 1.11 -2.63
N VAL A 229 -0.31 2.04 -3.58
CA VAL A 229 0.12 1.76 -4.96
C VAL A 229 1.57 1.27 -4.99
N ALA A 230 2.46 1.89 -4.20
CA ALA A 230 3.85 1.45 -4.10
C ALA A 230 3.98 0.03 -3.53
N GLN A 231 3.17 -0.33 -2.52
CA GLN A 231 3.15 -1.68 -1.96
C GLN A 231 2.61 -2.72 -2.95
N LEU A 232 1.64 -2.36 -3.78
CA LEU A 232 1.10 -3.24 -4.83
C LEU A 232 2.10 -3.44 -5.98
N LEU A 233 2.73 -2.36 -6.47
CA LEU A 233 3.72 -2.41 -7.55
C LEU A 233 5.00 -3.14 -7.12
N GLY A 234 5.44 -2.96 -5.87
CA GLY A 234 6.60 -3.68 -5.33
C GLY A 234 6.45 -5.21 -5.45
N ARG A 235 5.22 -5.72 -5.28
CA ARG A 235 4.93 -7.16 -5.34
C ARG A 235 4.72 -7.69 -6.76
N GLN A 236 4.19 -6.88 -7.69
CA GLN A 236 4.07 -7.29 -9.10
C GLN A 236 5.44 -7.50 -9.75
N VAL A 237 6.43 -6.66 -9.43
CA VAL A 237 7.82 -6.83 -9.88
C VAL A 237 8.43 -8.14 -9.36
N GLU A 238 8.09 -8.56 -8.13
CA GLU A 238 8.54 -9.85 -7.57
C GLU A 238 7.90 -11.05 -8.28
N THR A 239 6.67 -10.90 -8.79
CA THR A 239 5.89 -11.99 -9.39
C THR A 239 6.13 -12.13 -10.91
N GLU A 240 6.33 -11.02 -11.62
CA GLU A 240 6.66 -10.99 -13.07
C GLU A 240 8.14 -11.30 -13.38
N ALA A 241 9.03 -11.29 -12.37
CA ALA A 241 10.45 -11.66 -12.51
C ALA A 241 10.70 -13.15 -12.84
N GLY A 242 9.65 -13.94 -13.06
CA GLY A 242 9.71 -15.34 -13.49
C GLY A 242 10.05 -15.56 -14.98
N GLY A 243 10.82 -14.68 -15.64
CA GLY A 243 11.20 -14.92 -17.04
C GLY A 243 11.94 -13.83 -17.81
N ALA A 244 12.11 -12.61 -17.29
CA ALA A 244 12.91 -11.57 -17.95
C ALA A 244 14.33 -11.52 -17.36
N ALA A 245 15.32 -11.33 -18.23
CA ALA A 245 16.73 -11.21 -17.86
C ALA A 245 16.91 -10.21 -16.70
N PRO A 246 17.80 -10.49 -15.73
CA PRO A 246 17.89 -9.74 -14.50
C PRO A 246 18.20 -8.28 -14.83
N VAL A 247 17.19 -7.42 -14.67
CA VAL A 247 17.43 -5.99 -14.46
C VAL A 247 18.38 -5.92 -13.27
N ALA A 248 19.53 -5.26 -13.49
CA ALA A 248 20.69 -5.28 -12.61
C ALA A 248 20.31 -5.24 -11.12
N ALA A 249 21.00 -6.07 -10.33
CA ALA A 249 20.81 -6.43 -8.92
C ALA A 249 20.80 -5.30 -7.87
N LEU A 250 20.25 -4.12 -8.18
CA LEU A 250 20.24 -2.93 -7.32
C LEU A 250 18.91 -2.68 -6.60
N ARG A 251 17.88 -3.52 -6.75
CA ARG A 251 16.58 -3.34 -6.04
C ARG A 251 15.90 -4.64 -5.61
N ARG A 252 16.66 -5.57 -5.02
CA ARG A 252 16.07 -6.45 -4.00
C ARG A 252 16.07 -5.65 -2.70
N ASN A 253 14.96 -5.58 -1.97
CA ASN A 253 15.00 -5.11 -0.58
C ASN A 253 15.70 -6.19 0.25
N ASP A 254 17.03 -6.27 0.11
CA ASP A 254 17.92 -7.11 0.92
C ASP A 254 18.18 -6.45 2.29
N ASP A 255 17.29 -5.54 2.72
CA ASP A 255 17.43 -4.83 3.98
C ASP A 255 17.41 -5.81 5.14
N ARG A 256 18.51 -5.79 5.91
CA ARG A 256 18.73 -6.68 7.04
C ARG A 256 18.97 -5.84 8.28
N LEU A 257 18.03 -5.92 9.22
CA LEU A 257 18.09 -5.10 10.43
C LEU A 257 18.83 -5.85 11.54
N LEU A 258 19.68 -5.16 12.28
CA LEU A 258 20.39 -5.69 13.44
C LEU A 258 20.08 -4.84 14.67
N ALA A 259 19.18 -5.33 15.53
CA ALA A 259 18.90 -4.73 16.84
C ALA A 259 19.94 -5.15 17.87
N CYS A 260 20.65 -4.18 18.43
CA CYS A 260 21.61 -4.40 19.51
C CYS A 260 20.95 -4.15 20.86
N ILE A 261 20.87 -5.18 21.69
CA ILE A 261 20.27 -5.11 23.03
C ILE A 261 21.31 -5.37 24.13
N ASN A 262 21.04 -4.87 25.33
CA ASN A 262 21.80 -5.13 26.54
C ASN A 262 20.91 -5.78 27.62
N SER A 263 21.47 -5.99 28.81
CA SER A 263 20.75 -6.56 29.96
C SER A 263 19.69 -5.64 30.60
N ASN A 264 19.55 -4.38 30.14
CA ASN A 264 18.51 -3.48 30.63
C ASN A 264 17.15 -3.87 30.04
N ALA A 265 16.25 -4.35 30.91
CA ALA A 265 14.96 -4.90 30.53
C ALA A 265 14.07 -3.91 29.75
N ALA A 266 13.99 -2.65 30.19
CA ALA A 266 13.13 -1.64 29.59
C ALA A 266 13.69 -1.19 28.23
N ALA A 267 14.99 -0.93 28.18
CA ALA A 267 15.70 -0.54 26.96
C ALA A 267 15.57 -1.62 25.86
N ALA A 268 15.91 -2.87 26.20
CA ALA A 268 15.89 -3.98 25.27
C ALA A 268 14.47 -4.22 24.72
N LYS A 269 13.45 -4.14 25.58
CA LYS A 269 12.04 -4.30 25.15
C LYS A 269 11.62 -3.22 24.15
N GLU A 270 11.98 -1.96 24.38
CA GLU A 270 11.61 -0.88 23.47
C GLU A 270 12.36 -0.96 22.13
N ILE A 271 13.65 -1.32 22.16
CA ILE A 271 14.46 -1.55 20.96
C ILE A 271 13.86 -2.68 20.11
N ILE A 272 13.50 -3.81 20.72
CA ILE A 272 12.89 -4.95 20.03
C ILE A 272 11.57 -4.53 19.36
N ARG A 273 10.68 -3.84 20.09
CA ARG A 273 9.40 -3.39 19.55
C ARG A 273 9.55 -2.35 18.44
N LYS A 274 10.48 -1.41 18.55
CA LYS A 274 10.75 -0.42 17.49
C LYS A 274 11.38 -1.09 16.27
N THR A 275 12.26 -2.06 16.46
CA THR A 275 12.91 -2.79 15.36
C THR A 275 11.93 -3.66 14.61
N SER A 276 11.05 -4.40 15.29
CA SER A 276 9.98 -5.17 14.65
C SER A 276 9.10 -4.28 13.77
N ARG A 277 8.66 -3.13 14.29
CA ARG A 277 7.91 -2.13 13.49
C ARG A 277 8.70 -1.57 12.30
N LEU A 278 10.03 -1.45 12.42
CA LEU A 278 10.89 -1.02 11.31
C LEU A 278 11.02 -2.13 10.26
N ALA A 279 11.22 -3.37 10.67
CA ALA A 279 11.33 -4.54 9.80
C ALA A 279 10.05 -4.70 8.95
N ASP A 280 8.88 -4.57 9.57
CA ASP A 280 7.59 -4.63 8.87
C ASP A 280 7.44 -3.48 7.86
N ARG A 281 7.84 -2.26 8.23
CA ARG A 281 7.74 -1.07 7.37
C ARG A 281 8.66 -1.13 6.15
N PHE A 282 9.87 -1.66 6.32
CA PHE A 282 10.84 -1.79 5.24
C PHE A 282 10.66 -3.07 4.42
N SER A 283 9.73 -3.95 4.81
CA SER A 283 9.63 -5.31 4.25
C SER A 283 11.00 -5.99 4.25
N ALA A 284 11.69 -5.89 5.39
CA ALA A 284 13.06 -6.34 5.53
C ALA A 284 13.18 -7.83 5.24
N ALA A 285 14.20 -8.23 4.48
CA ALA A 285 14.46 -9.63 4.14
C ALA A 285 14.72 -10.48 5.39
N ALA A 286 15.36 -9.89 6.41
CA ALA A 286 15.54 -10.50 7.72
C ALA A 286 15.80 -9.44 8.80
N TRP A 287 15.47 -9.75 10.05
CA TRP A 287 15.93 -8.95 11.18
C TRP A 287 16.44 -9.81 12.33
N TYR A 288 17.48 -9.31 12.98
CA TYR A 288 18.24 -10.02 14.00
C TYR A 288 18.22 -9.22 15.30
N VAL A 289 18.25 -9.93 16.42
CA VAL A 289 18.50 -9.35 17.75
C VAL A 289 19.82 -9.89 18.26
N LEU A 290 20.80 -9.00 18.39
CA LEU A 290 22.13 -9.29 18.90
C LEU A 290 22.24 -8.92 20.37
N TYR A 291 22.59 -9.91 21.18
CA TYR A 291 23.02 -9.75 22.56
C TYR A 291 24.52 -10.07 22.67
N VAL A 292 25.32 -9.07 23.05
CA VAL A 292 26.76 -9.25 23.34
C VAL A 292 26.96 -9.38 24.85
N GLN A 293 27.32 -10.57 25.28
CA GLN A 293 27.61 -10.87 26.68
C GLN A 293 29.06 -10.51 27.00
N THR A 294 29.25 -9.47 27.82
CA THR A 294 30.58 -9.07 28.34
C THR A 294 30.94 -9.87 29.61
N GLY A 295 32.21 -9.93 30.00
CA GLY A 295 32.65 -10.61 31.22
C GLY A 295 32.02 -10.07 32.52
N ARG A 296 31.57 -8.81 32.51
CA ARG A 296 30.77 -8.18 33.60
C ARG A 296 29.33 -8.67 33.65
N GLU A 297 28.85 -9.28 32.57
CA GLU A 297 27.50 -9.81 32.37
C GLU A 297 27.48 -11.35 32.27
N SER A 298 28.49 -12.03 32.81
CA SER A 298 28.50 -13.50 32.91
C SER A 298 27.28 -13.99 33.71
N ALA A 299 26.74 -15.15 33.32
CA ALA A 299 25.53 -15.72 33.94
C ALA A 299 25.66 -15.91 35.46
N ASP A 300 26.90 -16.04 35.96
CA ASP A 300 27.24 -16.20 37.37
C ASP A 300 27.32 -14.86 38.15
N ARG A 301 27.21 -13.71 37.46
CA ARG A 301 27.35 -12.36 38.04
C ARG A 301 26.12 -11.47 37.88
N ILE A 302 25.10 -11.92 37.16
CA ILE A 302 23.85 -11.20 36.97
C ILE A 302 22.80 -11.75 37.95
N GLY A 303 22.02 -10.88 38.59
CA GLY A 303 20.92 -11.31 39.45
C GLY A 303 19.83 -12.08 38.68
N LEU A 304 19.23 -13.08 39.32
CA LEU A 304 18.18 -13.95 38.74
C LEU A 304 17.03 -13.19 38.07
N ALA A 305 16.64 -12.02 38.61
CA ALA A 305 15.61 -11.17 38.03
C ALA A 305 16.01 -10.62 36.65
N THR A 306 17.25 -10.13 36.50
CA THR A 306 17.77 -9.60 35.23
C THR A 306 17.93 -10.71 34.19
N GLN A 307 18.35 -11.90 34.61
CA GLN A 307 18.41 -13.08 33.73
C GLN A 307 17.01 -13.45 33.19
N ARG A 308 15.99 -13.43 34.05
CA ARG A 308 14.60 -13.67 33.65
C ARG A 308 14.10 -12.62 32.65
N HIS A 309 14.40 -11.34 32.88
CA HIS A 309 14.02 -10.27 31.96
C HIS A 309 14.70 -10.39 30.59
N LEU A 310 15.98 -10.76 30.55
CA LEU A 310 16.69 -11.00 29.29
C LEU A 310 16.05 -12.14 28.50
N LEU A 311 15.74 -13.27 29.16
CA LEU A 311 15.06 -14.39 28.51
C LEU A 311 13.70 -14.00 27.96
N ASN A 312 12.89 -13.26 28.74
CA ASN A 312 11.58 -12.77 28.29
C ASN A 312 11.70 -11.85 27.06
N ASN A 313 12.70 -10.97 27.02
CA ASN A 313 12.93 -10.09 25.88
C ASN A 313 13.38 -10.86 24.63
N LEU A 314 14.24 -11.87 24.79
CA LEU A 314 14.66 -12.72 23.67
C LEU A 314 13.50 -13.58 23.14
N GLN A 315 12.62 -14.05 24.04
CA GLN A 315 11.40 -14.73 23.66
C GLN A 315 10.47 -13.79 22.89
N LEU A 316 10.23 -12.57 23.39
CA LEU A 316 9.46 -11.54 22.69
C LEU A 316 10.02 -11.25 21.29
N ALA A 317 11.35 -11.15 21.15
CA ALA A 317 11.98 -10.96 19.85
C ALA A 317 11.69 -12.13 18.89
N THR A 318 11.73 -13.36 19.38
CA THR A 318 11.40 -14.55 18.58
C THR A 318 9.93 -14.57 18.18
N GLU A 319 9.02 -14.22 19.09
CA GLU A 319 7.57 -14.10 18.83
C GLU A 319 7.26 -13.04 17.76
N LEU A 320 8.08 -11.98 17.68
CA LEU A 320 7.99 -10.94 16.66
C LEU A 320 8.73 -11.29 15.36
N GLY A 321 9.29 -12.48 15.24
CA GLY A 321 9.94 -12.98 14.02
C GLY A 321 11.44 -12.66 13.90
N ALA A 322 12.11 -12.25 14.97
CA ALA A 322 13.55 -12.00 14.95
C ALA A 322 14.37 -13.30 15.03
N GLN A 323 15.54 -13.29 14.39
CA GLN A 323 16.59 -14.29 14.65
C GLN A 323 17.51 -13.83 15.79
N ILE A 324 17.71 -14.67 16.80
CA ILE A 324 18.51 -14.33 17.98
C ILE A 324 19.97 -14.68 17.77
N LEU A 325 20.87 -13.69 17.96
CA LEU A 325 22.31 -13.86 17.92
C LEU A 325 22.90 -13.56 19.30
N ARG A 326 23.67 -14.50 19.85
CA ARG A 326 24.36 -14.34 21.14
C ARG A 326 25.87 -14.48 20.93
N VAL A 327 26.61 -13.44 21.30
CA VAL A 327 28.07 -13.40 21.16
C VAL A 327 28.68 -13.11 22.53
N LYS A 328 29.76 -13.81 22.87
CA LYS A 328 30.57 -13.51 24.06
C LYS A 328 31.79 -12.73 23.63
N ASP A 329 31.89 -11.48 24.02
CA ASP A 329 33.02 -10.61 23.71
C ASP A 329 33.07 -9.45 24.72
N ASP A 330 34.27 -9.07 25.13
CA ASP A 330 34.48 -7.91 26.00
C ASP A 330 34.51 -6.59 25.19
N ASP A 331 34.82 -6.66 23.89
CA ASP A 331 34.69 -5.53 22.96
C ASP A 331 33.35 -5.58 22.23
N VAL A 332 32.36 -4.91 22.82
CA VAL A 332 30.99 -4.81 22.30
C VAL A 332 30.96 -4.17 20.90
N VAL A 333 31.80 -3.17 20.64
CA VAL A 333 31.77 -2.44 19.37
C VAL A 333 32.34 -3.30 18.24
N ALA A 334 33.48 -3.98 18.49
CA ALA A 334 34.06 -4.91 17.53
C ALA A 334 33.13 -6.10 17.25
N ALA A 335 32.47 -6.62 18.28
CA ALA A 335 31.52 -7.73 18.13
C ALA A 335 30.30 -7.35 17.29
N ILE A 336 29.69 -6.17 17.53
CA ILE A 336 28.56 -5.68 16.73
C ILE A 336 28.97 -5.52 15.26
N ARG A 337 30.15 -4.94 14.99
CA ARG A 337 30.64 -4.74 13.62
C ARG A 337 30.80 -6.07 12.88
N ARG A 338 31.49 -7.03 13.50
CA ARG A 338 31.72 -8.35 12.91
C ARG A 338 30.40 -9.06 12.57
N VAL A 339 29.40 -8.98 13.46
CA VAL A 339 28.08 -9.57 13.22
C VAL A 339 27.31 -8.81 12.13
N ALA A 340 27.41 -7.48 12.10
CA ALA A 340 26.78 -6.67 11.06
C ALA A 340 27.35 -7.01 9.68
N GLU A 341 28.67 -7.17 9.56
CA GLU A 341 29.33 -7.61 8.33
C GLU A 341 28.93 -9.04 7.94
N GLU A 342 28.98 -10.00 8.88
CA GLU A 342 28.63 -11.41 8.62
C GLU A 342 27.18 -11.59 8.17
N LYS A 343 26.25 -10.79 8.73
CA LYS A 343 24.83 -10.86 8.38
C LYS A 343 24.44 -9.91 7.27
N HIS A 344 25.38 -9.14 6.71
CA HIS A 344 25.12 -8.10 5.73
C HIS A 344 24.02 -7.13 6.18
N ALA A 345 24.11 -6.66 7.43
CA ALA A 345 23.11 -5.76 8.01
C ALA A 345 23.18 -4.38 7.36
N THR A 346 22.05 -3.89 6.86
CA THR A 346 21.93 -2.55 6.24
C THR A 346 21.51 -1.49 7.25
N LEU A 347 20.82 -1.89 8.33
CA LEU A 347 20.34 -0.97 9.37
C LEU A 347 20.63 -1.51 10.78
N LEU A 348 21.34 -0.71 11.57
CA LEU A 348 21.74 -1.03 12.93
C LEU A 348 20.89 -0.26 13.94
N VAL A 349 20.11 -0.96 14.76
CA VAL A 349 19.21 -0.33 15.74
C VAL A 349 19.82 -0.40 17.13
N CYS A 350 20.09 0.75 17.73
CA CYS A 350 20.79 0.86 19.02
C CYS A 350 20.05 1.76 20.01
N GLY A 351 20.13 1.42 21.29
CA GLY A 351 19.62 2.27 22.37
C GLY A 351 20.53 3.46 22.69
N VAL A 352 19.93 4.61 22.98
CA VAL A 352 20.59 5.77 23.60
C VAL A 352 19.91 6.13 24.92
N THR A 353 20.70 6.23 25.99
CA THR A 353 20.24 6.72 27.29
C THR A 353 20.16 8.24 27.29
N GLY A 354 18.98 8.81 27.54
CA GLY A 354 18.73 10.25 27.59
C GLY A 354 19.27 10.97 28.84
N GLU A 355 19.55 10.23 29.93
CA GLU A 355 20.02 10.81 31.18
C GLU A 355 21.51 10.52 31.39
N LYS A 356 22.35 11.55 31.27
CA LYS A 356 23.69 11.53 31.86
C LYS A 356 23.94 12.82 32.62
N THR A 357 24.15 12.68 33.92
CA THR A 357 24.57 13.73 34.86
C THR A 357 25.91 14.33 34.41
N ALA A 358 26.13 15.64 34.63
CA ALA A 358 27.31 16.37 34.16
C ALA A 358 28.67 15.72 34.52
N TRP A 359 28.72 14.99 35.63
CA TRP A 359 29.89 14.25 36.11
C TRP A 359 30.31 13.07 35.22
N GLU A 360 29.35 12.36 34.58
CA GLU A 360 29.67 11.27 33.66
C GLU A 360 30.24 11.76 32.31
N ARG A 361 30.03 13.04 31.98
CA ARG A 361 30.62 13.69 30.79
C ARG A 361 32.10 14.05 31.01
N LEU A 362 32.49 14.34 32.25
CA LEU A 362 33.86 14.69 32.63
C LEU A 362 34.78 13.46 32.78
N ALA A 363 34.23 12.28 33.08
CA ALA A 363 35.00 11.06 33.31
C ALA A 363 35.53 10.36 32.03
N GLY A 364 35.52 11.00 30.86
CA GLY A 364 36.11 10.46 29.62
C GLY A 364 35.47 9.17 29.06
N ARG A 365 34.41 8.64 29.68
CA ARG A 365 33.66 7.47 29.20
C ARG A 365 32.73 7.88 28.05
N GLY A 366 33.31 8.06 26.87
CA GLY A 366 32.53 8.08 25.62
C GLY A 366 31.62 6.84 25.60
N GLY A 367 30.30 7.06 25.61
CA GLY A 367 29.35 5.94 25.70
C GLY A 367 29.56 4.96 24.55
N ILE A 368 29.33 3.68 24.80
CA ILE A 368 29.45 2.59 23.80
C ILE A 368 28.76 2.98 22.48
N THR A 369 27.60 3.64 22.54
CA THR A 369 26.88 4.15 21.37
C THR A 369 27.65 5.19 20.56
N ARG A 370 28.40 6.11 21.19
CA ARG A 370 29.21 7.12 20.49
C ARG A 370 30.43 6.50 19.83
N SER A 371 31.04 5.51 20.50
CA SER A 371 32.14 4.72 19.92
C SER A 371 31.65 3.85 18.76
N LEU A 372 30.45 3.26 18.86
CA LEU A 372 29.83 2.49 17.79
C LEU A 372 29.49 3.36 16.58
N VAL A 373 28.83 4.50 16.77
CA VAL A 373 28.52 5.45 15.69
C VAL A 373 29.80 5.90 14.99
N ARG A 374 30.84 6.24 15.76
CA ARG A 374 32.15 6.61 15.17
C ARG A 374 32.77 5.45 14.40
N ALA A 375 32.77 4.24 14.96
CA ALA A 375 33.39 3.07 14.36
C ALA A 375 32.70 2.66 13.05
N VAL A 376 31.37 2.63 13.04
CA VAL A 376 30.57 2.33 11.84
C VAL A 376 30.76 3.41 10.77
N ALA A 377 30.72 4.69 11.16
CA ALA A 377 30.94 5.80 10.24
C ALA A 377 32.33 5.80 9.57
N THR A 378 33.36 5.24 10.23
CA THR A 378 34.71 5.13 9.67
C THR A 378 34.96 3.87 8.83
N ALA A 379 34.23 2.79 9.08
CA ALA A 379 34.55 1.46 8.55
C ALA A 379 33.52 0.91 7.55
N SER A 380 32.27 1.38 7.60
CA SER A 380 31.17 0.84 6.80
C SER A 380 30.20 1.96 6.41
N PRO A 381 30.47 2.70 5.32
CA PRO A 381 29.65 3.86 4.91
C PRO A 381 28.23 3.47 4.48
N ASP A 382 27.97 2.20 4.21
CA ASP A 382 26.69 1.69 3.70
C ASP A 382 25.74 1.17 4.80
N ILE A 383 26.09 1.31 6.09
CA ILE A 383 25.26 0.87 7.22
C ILE A 383 24.61 2.08 7.89
N ASP A 384 23.29 2.14 7.85
CA ASP A 384 22.51 3.15 8.56
C ASP A 384 22.40 2.83 10.05
N ILE A 385 22.31 3.86 10.90
CA ILE A 385 22.15 3.70 12.36
C ILE A 385 20.86 4.36 12.83
N PHE A 386 19.97 3.57 13.45
CA PHE A 386 18.74 4.05 14.06
C PHE A 386 18.88 4.07 15.58
N LEU A 387 18.81 5.27 16.18
CA LEU A 387 18.93 5.46 17.62
C LEU A 387 17.56 5.47 18.30
N VAL A 388 17.37 4.54 19.22
CA VAL A 388 16.16 4.42 20.05
C VAL A 388 16.40 5.08 21.39
N THR A 389 15.71 6.19 21.64
CA THR A 389 15.53 6.73 22.99
C THR A 389 14.49 5.88 23.74
N TYR A 390 14.77 5.64 25.02
CA TYR A 390 13.95 4.88 25.95
C TYR A 390 14.02 5.51 27.34
#